data_AF-A0AAU8S4P5-F1
#
_entry.id   AF-A0AAU8S4P5-F1
#
_cell.length_a   1.000
_cell.length_b   1.000
_cell.length_c   1.000
_cell.angle_alpha   90.00
_cell.angle_beta   90.00
_cell.angle_gamma   90.00
#
_symmetry.space_group_name_H-M   'P 1'
#
loop_
_entity.id
_entity.type
_entity.pdbx_description
1 polymer ?
#
loop_
_entity_poly.entity_id
_entity_poly.type
_entity_poly.pdbx_seq_one_letter_code
_entity_poly.pdbx_strand_id
1 'polypeptide(L)'
;MANVYALDQNYFRRGGLERVIAEDPKAKFVILDVAFLEMAKGEHWKKTIQGSLAKLAKTPGRILGAISLSEALRHEMEKLEHGSLSLVCKDHTRYYRALATELASNDPDGPLLQQLEADLPAAQENLKRDELNHEKNLSRLQETTQAVKHHLGPDNLKHLKQPTCTNAERLSLAYFAATRFAQDLLIKEGHPPARIRRFLRGNPLFLRYQLALVRHAMEWAIKGGIESLTPEKATNDVIDQHYVVVGSFFDGLFSYDERVRLADQELRFMLSLKNPMI
;
A
#
# COMPACT_ATOMS: atom_id res chain seq x y z
N MET A 1 -4.46 22.65 -9.78
CA MET A 1 -3.54 21.52 -10.06
C MET A 1 -4.37 20.33 -10.51
N ALA A 2 -3.79 19.34 -11.20
CA ALA A 2 -4.51 18.11 -11.55
C ALA A 2 -4.53 17.19 -10.34
N ASN A 3 -5.69 16.66 -9.97
CA ASN A 3 -5.79 15.63 -8.94
C ASN A 3 -5.08 14.35 -9.42
N VAL A 4 -4.39 13.67 -8.51
CA VAL A 4 -3.68 12.42 -8.75
C VAL A 4 -4.30 11.36 -7.85
N TYR A 5 -4.83 10.30 -8.44
CA TYR A 5 -5.50 9.23 -7.72
C TYR A 5 -4.76 7.91 -7.90
N ALA A 6 -4.52 7.19 -6.81
CA ALA A 6 -4.08 5.80 -6.85
C ALA A 6 -5.25 4.88 -7.16
N LEU A 7 -4.99 3.81 -7.91
CA LEU A 7 -6.01 2.84 -8.32
C LEU A 7 -5.76 1.47 -7.68
N ASP A 8 -6.75 0.99 -6.95
CA ASP A 8 -6.89 -0.42 -6.57
C ASP A 8 -7.27 -1.26 -7.81
N GLN A 9 -6.75 -2.48 -7.92
CA GLN A 9 -7.13 -3.43 -8.96
C GLN A 9 -8.65 -3.56 -9.12
N ASN A 10 -9.40 -3.64 -8.02
CA ASN A 10 -10.86 -3.82 -8.08
C ASN A 10 -11.57 -2.61 -8.74
N TYR A 11 -10.96 -1.44 -8.70
CA TYR A 11 -11.52 -0.21 -9.26
C TYR A 11 -11.40 -0.18 -10.78
N PHE A 12 -10.31 -0.74 -11.32
CA PHE A 12 -10.17 -0.95 -12.77
C PHE A 12 -11.29 -1.82 -13.32
N ARG A 13 -11.71 -2.86 -12.61
CA ARG A 13 -12.66 -3.86 -13.15
C ARG A 13 -14.10 -3.34 -13.23
N ARG A 14 -14.48 -2.35 -12.42
CA ARG A 14 -15.85 -1.80 -12.39
C ARG A 14 -15.94 -0.50 -13.21
N GLY A 15 -17.15 -0.08 -13.56
CA GLY A 15 -17.41 1.09 -14.43
C GLY A 15 -17.14 2.48 -13.81
N GLY A 16 -16.62 2.54 -12.58
CA GLY A 16 -16.38 3.81 -11.89
C GLY A 16 -15.22 4.61 -12.49
N LEU A 17 -14.20 3.92 -12.99
CA LEU A 17 -13.03 4.58 -13.57
C LEU A 17 -13.41 5.39 -14.82
N GLU A 18 -14.25 4.83 -15.70
CA GLU A 18 -14.76 5.53 -16.89
C GLU A 18 -15.57 6.77 -16.52
N ARG A 19 -16.37 6.70 -15.45
CA ARG A 19 -17.10 7.87 -14.94
C ARG A 19 -16.14 8.97 -14.48
N VAL A 20 -15.13 8.64 -13.67
CA VAL A 20 -14.15 9.63 -13.19
C VAL A 20 -13.34 10.22 -14.35
N ILE A 21 -12.97 9.41 -15.34
CA ILE A 21 -12.28 9.89 -16.55
C ILE A 21 -13.11 10.96 -17.26
N ALA A 22 -14.43 10.78 -17.34
CA ALA A 22 -15.35 11.72 -17.98
C ALA A 22 -15.62 12.98 -17.12
N GLU A 23 -15.78 12.81 -15.81
CA GLU A 23 -16.15 13.89 -14.87
C GLU A 23 -14.97 14.79 -14.47
N ASP A 24 -13.76 14.25 -14.35
CA ASP A 24 -12.53 15.02 -14.10
C ASP A 24 -11.54 14.82 -15.26
N PRO A 25 -11.58 15.65 -16.32
CA PRO A 25 -10.70 15.50 -17.48
C PRO A 25 -9.21 15.71 -17.19
N LYS A 26 -8.88 16.36 -16.05
CA LYS A 26 -7.50 16.67 -15.68
C LYS A 26 -6.90 15.65 -14.71
N ALA A 27 -7.72 14.81 -14.07
CA ALA A 27 -7.25 13.80 -13.14
C ALA A 27 -6.20 12.87 -13.76
N LYS A 28 -5.15 12.55 -13.00
CA LYS A 28 -4.16 11.54 -13.33
C LYS A 28 -4.38 10.30 -12.47
N PHE A 29 -4.00 9.15 -13.01
CA PHE A 29 -4.23 7.85 -12.38
C PHE A 29 -2.91 7.12 -12.22
N VAL A 30 -2.61 6.73 -10.99
CA VAL A 30 -1.39 6.03 -10.64
C VAL A 30 -1.68 4.54 -10.58
N ILE A 31 -0.97 3.78 -11.41
CA ILE A 31 -0.91 2.33 -11.31
C ILE A 31 0.14 2.00 -10.25
N LEU A 32 -0.33 1.33 -9.20
CA LEU A 32 0.52 0.86 -8.12
C LEU A 32 1.18 -0.46 -8.51
N ASP A 33 2.38 -0.72 -8.00
CA ASP A 33 3.08 -1.99 -8.20
C ASP A 33 2.24 -3.17 -7.69
N VAL A 34 1.60 -3.01 -6.53
CA VAL A 34 0.67 -4.00 -5.96
C VAL A 34 -0.56 -4.24 -6.85
N ALA A 35 -1.08 -3.20 -7.51
CA ALA A 35 -2.17 -3.35 -8.47
C ALA A 35 -1.75 -4.20 -9.67
N PHE A 36 -0.55 -3.93 -10.18
CA PHE A 36 0.01 -4.68 -11.30
C PHE A 36 0.32 -6.13 -10.91
N LEU A 37 0.89 -6.36 -9.72
CA LEU A 37 1.09 -7.67 -9.12
C LEU A 37 -0.21 -8.46 -9.08
N GLU A 38 -1.30 -7.86 -8.59
CA GLU A 38 -2.60 -8.54 -8.53
C GLU A 38 -3.19 -8.85 -9.91
N MET A 39 -2.93 -8.01 -10.92
CA MET A 39 -3.30 -8.32 -12.30
C MET A 39 -2.46 -9.46 -12.88
N ALA A 40 -1.23 -9.60 -12.40
CA ALA A 40 -0.22 -10.51 -12.94
C ALA A 40 -0.11 -11.85 -12.20
N LYS A 41 -0.69 -12.03 -11.00
CA LYS A 41 -0.49 -13.21 -10.15
C LYS A 41 -1.17 -14.52 -10.59
N GLY A 42 -2.14 -14.47 -11.52
CA GLY A 42 -2.95 -15.62 -11.93
C GLY A 42 -2.70 -16.11 -13.36
N GLU A 43 -3.21 -17.30 -13.69
CA GLU A 43 -3.06 -17.90 -15.03
C GLU A 43 -3.71 -17.06 -16.14
N HIS A 44 -4.78 -16.33 -15.82
CA HIS A 44 -5.48 -15.42 -16.74
C HIS A 44 -4.98 -13.98 -16.68
N TRP A 45 -3.68 -13.78 -16.37
CA TRP A 45 -3.08 -12.45 -16.21
C TRP A 45 -3.29 -11.58 -17.47
N LYS A 46 -3.12 -12.15 -18.67
CA LYS A 46 -3.20 -11.40 -19.95
C LYS A 46 -4.55 -10.71 -20.10
N LYS A 47 -5.64 -11.47 -19.91
CA LYS A 47 -7.02 -10.95 -19.92
C LYS A 47 -7.25 -9.92 -18.80
N THR A 48 -6.65 -10.12 -17.63
CA THR A 48 -6.81 -9.25 -16.47
C THR A 48 -6.12 -7.89 -16.66
N ILE A 49 -4.86 -7.90 -17.12
CA ILE A 49 -4.11 -6.69 -17.44
C ILE A 49 -4.79 -5.96 -18.60
N GLN A 50 -5.16 -6.66 -19.67
CA GLN A 50 -5.85 -6.06 -20.81
C GLN A 50 -7.17 -5.38 -20.37
N GLY A 51 -8.02 -6.08 -19.63
CA GLY A 51 -9.29 -5.52 -19.15
C GLY A 51 -9.11 -4.32 -18.21
N SER A 52 -8.01 -4.27 -17.45
CA SER A 52 -7.73 -3.18 -16.52
C SER A 52 -7.13 -1.97 -17.23
N LEU A 53 -6.08 -2.17 -18.04
CA LEU A 53 -5.34 -1.08 -18.69
C LEU A 53 -6.01 -0.53 -19.95
N ALA A 54 -6.82 -1.33 -20.66
CA ALA A 54 -7.52 -0.86 -21.87
C ALA A 54 -8.43 0.35 -21.59
N LYS A 55 -8.97 0.46 -20.38
CA LYS A 55 -9.79 1.60 -19.95
C LYS A 55 -9.01 2.92 -19.93
N LEU A 56 -7.73 2.85 -19.55
CA LEU A 56 -6.84 4.02 -19.51
C LEU A 56 -6.12 4.25 -20.84
N ALA A 57 -6.11 3.28 -21.74
CA ALA A 57 -5.43 3.36 -23.03
C ALA A 57 -5.97 4.46 -23.95
N LYS A 58 -7.22 4.89 -23.77
CA LYS A 58 -7.78 6.06 -24.47
C LYS A 58 -7.19 7.39 -24.01
N THR A 59 -6.54 7.39 -22.84
CA THR A 59 -5.96 8.57 -22.21
C THR A 59 -4.57 8.29 -21.62
N PRO A 60 -3.59 7.83 -22.42
CA PRO A 60 -2.30 7.37 -21.89
C PRO A 60 -1.54 8.50 -21.18
N GLY A 61 -1.71 9.76 -21.62
CA GLY A 61 -1.11 10.93 -20.96
C GLY A 61 -1.54 11.12 -19.49
N ARG A 62 -2.63 10.48 -19.05
CA ARG A 62 -3.16 10.53 -17.68
C ARG A 62 -2.64 9.40 -16.79
N ILE A 63 -1.93 8.41 -17.35
CA ILE A 63 -1.36 7.28 -16.60
C ILE A 63 -0.04 7.71 -15.96
N LEU A 64 0.14 7.34 -14.70
CA LEU A 64 1.38 7.42 -13.92
C LEU A 64 1.71 6.04 -13.36
N GLY A 65 2.99 5.73 -13.17
CA GLY A 65 3.44 4.51 -12.50
C GLY A 65 4.10 4.85 -11.17
N ALA A 66 3.76 4.10 -10.12
CA ALA A 66 4.45 4.21 -8.82
C ALA A 66 5.76 3.40 -8.83
N ILE A 67 6.75 3.83 -8.03
CA ILE A 67 7.88 2.97 -7.63
C ILE A 67 7.37 1.78 -6.81
N SER A 68 8.11 0.66 -6.81
CA SER A 68 7.74 -0.46 -5.95
C SER A 68 7.80 -0.09 -4.47
N LEU A 69 6.78 -0.50 -3.70
CA LEU A 69 6.72 -0.30 -2.25
C LEU A 69 7.97 -0.89 -1.58
N SER A 70 8.30 -2.13 -1.91
CA SER A 70 9.41 -2.87 -1.28
C SER A 70 10.78 -2.27 -1.61
N GLU A 71 10.97 -1.75 -2.84
CA GLU A 71 12.18 -1.03 -3.22
C GLU A 71 12.30 0.32 -2.50
N ALA A 72 11.21 1.08 -2.46
CA ALA A 72 11.18 2.37 -1.80
C ALA A 72 11.37 2.25 -0.28
N LEU A 73 10.73 1.28 0.37
CA LEU A 73 10.93 0.98 1.79
C LEU A 73 12.39 0.62 2.09
N ARG A 74 13.00 -0.26 1.29
CA ARG A 74 14.41 -0.64 1.46
C ARG A 74 15.32 0.58 1.36
N HIS A 75 15.12 1.40 0.34
CA HIS A 75 15.88 2.63 0.13
C HIS A 75 15.74 3.60 1.32
N GLU A 76 14.51 3.85 1.76
CA GLU A 76 14.26 4.74 2.90
C GLU A 76 14.87 4.21 4.20
N MET A 77 14.80 2.90 4.46
CA MET A 77 15.39 2.30 5.65
C MET A 77 16.92 2.40 5.61
N GLU A 78 17.57 2.09 4.48
CA GLU A 78 19.03 2.14 4.35
C GLU A 78 19.58 3.57 4.44
N LYS A 79 18.88 4.54 3.84
CA LYS A 79 19.38 5.91 3.67
C LYS A 79 18.78 6.91 4.64
N LEU A 80 17.67 6.60 5.32
CA LEU A 80 16.87 7.58 6.06
C LEU A 80 16.63 8.87 5.27
N GLU A 81 16.46 8.71 3.96
CA GLU A 81 16.08 9.74 3.01
C GLU A 81 14.64 9.47 2.63
N HIS A 82 13.83 10.51 2.50
CA HIS A 82 12.47 10.35 2.03
C HIS A 82 12.50 9.86 0.59
N GLY A 83 11.71 8.84 0.28
CA GLY A 83 11.40 8.52 -1.11
C GLY A 83 10.90 9.77 -1.81
N SER A 84 11.10 9.88 -3.13
CA SER A 84 10.65 11.05 -3.88
C SER A 84 9.20 11.38 -3.47
N LEU A 85 8.92 12.65 -3.12
CA LEU A 85 7.67 13.07 -2.46
C LEU A 85 6.38 12.62 -3.18
N SER A 86 6.47 12.18 -4.43
CA SER A 86 5.33 11.73 -5.23
C SER A 86 5.21 10.22 -5.42
N LEU A 87 6.22 9.42 -5.06
CA LEU A 87 6.36 8.00 -5.44
C LEU A 87 6.20 7.70 -6.94
N VAL A 88 6.08 8.70 -7.81
CA VAL A 88 5.92 8.52 -9.26
C VAL A 88 7.26 8.20 -9.88
N CYS A 89 7.36 7.03 -10.51
CA CYS A 89 8.51 6.61 -11.28
C CYS A 89 8.30 6.94 -12.76
N LYS A 90 9.23 7.69 -13.36
CA LYS A 90 9.17 8.08 -14.77
C LYS A 90 9.25 6.87 -15.71
N ASP A 91 10.08 5.90 -15.36
CA ASP A 91 10.29 4.70 -16.18
C ASP A 91 9.07 3.79 -16.13
N HIS A 92 8.50 3.55 -14.94
CA HIS A 92 7.23 2.81 -14.81
C HIS A 92 6.07 3.55 -15.49
N THR A 93 6.04 4.88 -15.40
CA THR A 93 5.06 5.70 -16.13
C THR A 93 5.16 5.50 -17.64
N ARG A 94 6.39 5.51 -18.19
CA ARG A 94 6.60 5.27 -19.62
C ARG A 94 6.19 3.85 -20.01
N TYR A 95 6.58 2.87 -19.21
CA TYR A 95 6.24 1.46 -19.41
C TYR A 95 4.72 1.24 -19.44
N TYR A 96 3.98 1.66 -18.41
CA TYR A 96 2.53 1.45 -18.37
C TYR A 96 1.77 2.18 -19.46
N ARG A 97 2.23 3.36 -19.89
CA ARG A 97 1.64 4.08 -21.02
C ARG A 97 1.79 3.32 -22.33
N ALA A 98 3.01 2.84 -22.58
CA ALA A 98 3.30 2.07 -23.77
C ALA A 98 2.53 0.73 -23.75
N LEU A 99 2.56 0.01 -22.63
CA LEU A 99 1.81 -1.24 -22.45
C LEU A 99 0.31 -1.05 -22.62
N ALA A 100 -0.29 0.00 -22.05
CA ALA A 100 -1.72 0.27 -22.22
C ALA A 100 -2.07 0.57 -23.68
N THR A 101 -1.20 1.30 -24.40
CA THR A 101 -1.40 1.60 -25.84
C THR A 101 -1.33 0.34 -26.68
N GLU A 102 -0.34 -0.52 -26.43
CA GLU A 102 -0.14 -1.80 -27.12
C GLU A 102 -1.30 -2.79 -26.85
N LEU A 103 -1.78 -2.86 -25.61
CA LEU A 103 -2.94 -3.69 -25.27
C LEU A 103 -4.23 -3.21 -25.94
N ALA A 104 -4.33 -1.92 -26.26
CA ALA A 104 -5.50 -1.36 -26.94
C ALA A 104 -5.48 -1.54 -28.46
N SER A 105 -4.30 -1.71 -29.09
CA SER A 105 -4.22 -2.09 -30.50
C SER A 105 -4.58 -3.56 -30.74
N ASN A 106 -4.69 -4.37 -29.68
CA ASN A 106 -4.87 -5.83 -29.75
C ASN A 106 -3.80 -6.50 -30.62
N ASP A 107 -2.58 -5.95 -30.61
CA ASP A 107 -1.45 -6.51 -31.35
C ASP A 107 -0.88 -7.71 -30.57
N PRO A 108 -1.05 -8.96 -31.06
CA PRO A 108 -0.52 -10.14 -30.37
C PRO A 108 1.02 -10.19 -30.40
N ASP A 109 1.65 -9.48 -31.34
CA ASP A 109 3.11 -9.42 -31.52
C ASP A 109 3.73 -8.15 -30.93
N GLY A 110 2.96 -7.45 -30.09
CA GLY A 110 3.43 -6.29 -29.35
C GLY A 110 4.69 -6.62 -28.52
N PRO A 111 5.78 -5.84 -28.67
CA PRO A 111 7.06 -6.18 -28.04
C PRO A 111 7.01 -6.11 -26.52
N LEU A 112 6.19 -5.24 -25.92
CA LEU A 112 6.07 -5.15 -24.45
C LEU A 112 5.26 -6.30 -23.88
N LEU A 113 4.23 -6.76 -24.59
CA LEU A 113 3.41 -7.90 -24.22
C LEU A 113 4.21 -9.20 -24.32
N GLN A 114 5.01 -9.36 -25.38
CA GLN A 114 5.94 -10.48 -25.52
C GLN A 114 7.01 -10.47 -24.42
N GLN A 115 7.59 -9.31 -24.13
CA GLN A 115 8.55 -9.18 -23.03
C GLN A 115 7.90 -9.55 -21.69
N LEU A 116 6.71 -9.01 -21.40
CA LEU A 116 5.99 -9.33 -20.18
C LEU A 116 5.68 -10.84 -20.09
N GLU A 117 5.25 -11.46 -21.18
CA GLU A 117 4.97 -12.90 -21.25
C GLU A 117 6.23 -13.75 -20.99
N ALA A 118 7.40 -13.30 -21.44
CA ALA A 118 8.69 -13.94 -21.18
C ALA A 118 9.18 -13.76 -19.73
N ASP A 119 9.02 -12.57 -19.16
CA ASP A 119 9.54 -12.22 -17.83
C ASP A 119 8.62 -12.70 -16.69
N LEU A 120 7.32 -12.81 -16.95
CA LEU A 120 6.32 -13.01 -15.91
C LEU A 120 6.44 -14.34 -15.15
N PRO A 121 6.77 -15.49 -15.75
CA PRO A 121 6.90 -16.75 -14.99
C PRO A 121 7.94 -16.65 -13.87
N ALA A 122 9.10 -16.04 -14.15
CA ALA A 122 10.14 -15.82 -13.15
C ALA A 122 9.68 -14.82 -12.07
N ALA A 123 9.00 -13.75 -12.48
CA ALA A 123 8.43 -12.78 -11.54
C ALA A 123 7.37 -13.41 -10.63
N GLN A 124 6.45 -14.22 -11.16
CA GLN A 124 5.43 -14.93 -10.39
C GLN A 124 6.03 -15.90 -9.36
N GLU A 125 7.10 -16.60 -9.73
CA GLU A 125 7.80 -17.49 -8.80
C GLU A 125 8.45 -16.71 -7.64
N ASN A 126 9.07 -15.56 -7.95
CA ASN A 126 9.61 -14.67 -6.92
C ASN A 126 8.49 -14.13 -6.00
N LEU A 127 7.35 -13.72 -6.58
CA LEU A 127 6.20 -13.25 -5.83
C LEU A 127 5.63 -14.32 -4.89
N LYS A 128 5.54 -15.58 -5.32
CA LYS A 128 5.10 -16.72 -4.49
C LYS A 128 5.99 -16.93 -3.26
N ARG A 129 7.29 -16.73 -3.40
CA ARG A 129 8.26 -16.92 -2.32
C ARG A 129 8.25 -15.79 -1.30
N ASP A 130 7.86 -14.59 -1.71
CA ASP A 130 7.87 -13.40 -0.86
C ASP A 130 6.48 -12.84 -0.58
N GLU A 131 5.96 -11.98 -1.46
CA GLU A 131 4.71 -11.21 -1.25
C GLU A 131 3.46 -12.11 -1.10
N LEU A 132 3.42 -13.24 -1.80
CA LEU A 132 2.30 -14.20 -1.78
C LEU A 132 2.58 -15.40 -0.86
N ASN A 133 3.60 -15.33 -0.01
CA ASN A 133 3.85 -16.37 0.99
C ASN A 133 2.86 -16.20 2.16
N HIS A 134 1.78 -16.99 2.12
CA HIS A 134 0.67 -16.87 3.07
C HIS A 134 1.07 -17.10 4.53
N GLU A 135 1.87 -18.13 4.80
CA GLU A 135 2.34 -18.46 6.16
C GLU A 135 3.27 -17.39 6.73
N LYS A 136 4.17 -16.87 5.88
CA LYS A 136 5.07 -15.77 6.26
C LYS A 136 4.29 -14.50 6.62
N ASN A 137 3.27 -14.17 5.84
CA ASN A 137 2.43 -13.00 6.07
C ASN A 137 1.60 -13.14 7.35
N LEU A 138 0.99 -14.30 7.59
CA LEU A 138 0.28 -14.59 8.84
C LEU A 138 1.21 -14.49 10.05
N SER A 139 2.40 -15.09 9.97
CA SER A 139 3.40 -15.06 11.05
C SER A 139 3.81 -13.63 11.39
N ARG A 140 4.12 -12.80 10.39
CA ARG A 140 4.44 -11.37 10.59
C ARG A 140 3.31 -10.60 11.26
N LEU A 141 2.06 -10.85 10.86
CA LEU A 141 0.91 -10.17 11.44
C LEU A 141 0.63 -10.64 12.88
N GLN A 142 0.85 -11.93 13.17
CA GLN A 142 0.83 -12.47 14.53
C GLN A 142 1.89 -11.81 15.43
N GLU A 143 3.14 -11.76 14.98
CA GLU A 143 4.24 -11.12 15.71
C GLU A 143 3.93 -9.64 16.01
N THR A 144 3.46 -8.91 15.00
CA THR A 144 3.09 -7.50 15.17
C THR A 144 1.92 -7.35 16.14
N THR A 145 0.89 -8.19 16.04
CA THR A 145 -0.27 -8.18 16.95
C THR A 145 0.16 -8.44 18.38
N GLN A 146 1.09 -9.37 18.61
CA GLN A 146 1.63 -9.63 19.94
C GLN A 146 2.49 -8.48 20.45
N ALA A 147 3.32 -7.87 19.60
CA ALA A 147 4.09 -6.69 19.97
C ALA A 147 3.17 -5.52 20.39
N VAL A 148 2.08 -5.29 19.65
CA VAL A 148 1.06 -4.29 20.00
C VAL A 148 0.37 -4.64 21.33
N LYS A 149 -0.05 -5.90 21.52
CA LYS A 149 -0.66 -6.35 22.79
C LYS A 149 0.28 -6.09 23.98
N HIS A 150 1.56 -6.42 23.83
CA HIS A 150 2.56 -6.22 24.85
C HIS A 150 2.80 -4.74 25.14
N HIS A 151 2.95 -3.91 24.10
CA HIS A 151 3.20 -2.47 24.24
C HIS A 151 2.04 -1.74 24.90
N LEU A 152 0.79 -2.05 24.53
CA LEU A 152 -0.39 -1.43 25.10
C LEU A 152 -0.68 -1.94 26.52
N GLY A 153 -0.46 -3.23 26.77
CA GLY A 153 -0.81 -3.86 28.04
C GLY A 153 -2.33 -4.02 28.25
N PRO A 154 -2.73 -4.76 29.29
CA PRO A 154 -4.12 -5.18 29.49
C PRO A 154 -5.08 -4.01 29.72
N ASP A 155 -4.66 -2.98 30.45
CA ASP A 155 -5.53 -1.84 30.80
C ASP A 155 -5.87 -0.99 29.58
N ASN A 156 -4.88 -0.66 28.73
CA ASN A 156 -5.14 0.08 27.49
C ASN A 156 -5.96 -0.75 26.51
N LEU A 157 -5.69 -2.06 26.39
CA LEU A 157 -6.51 -2.94 25.55
C LEU A 157 -7.96 -3.01 26.04
N LYS A 158 -8.18 -3.02 27.36
CA LYS A 158 -9.52 -2.96 27.94
C LYS A 158 -10.19 -1.61 27.64
N HIS A 159 -9.46 -0.50 27.77
CA HIS A 159 -9.97 0.83 27.45
C HIS A 159 -10.36 0.97 25.97
N LEU A 160 -9.53 0.49 25.05
CA LEU A 160 -9.78 0.53 23.59
C LEU A 160 -11.05 -0.23 23.15
N LYS A 161 -11.53 -1.17 23.97
CA LYS A 161 -12.77 -1.93 23.77
C LYS A 161 -14.02 -1.21 24.30
N GLN A 162 -13.85 -0.17 25.11
CA GLN A 162 -14.99 0.54 25.69
C GLN A 162 -15.70 1.39 24.62
N PRO A 163 -17.05 1.45 24.62
CA PRO A 163 -17.80 2.29 23.68
C PRO A 163 -17.48 3.79 23.79
N THR A 164 -16.94 4.22 24.93
CA THR A 164 -16.53 5.61 25.19
C THR A 164 -15.20 5.97 24.53
N CYS A 165 -14.38 4.99 24.14
CA CYS A 165 -13.14 5.25 23.41
C CYS A 165 -13.47 5.67 21.98
N THR A 166 -13.19 6.92 21.66
CA THR A 166 -13.41 7.49 20.32
C THR A 166 -12.43 6.90 19.31
N ASN A 167 -12.77 6.99 18.02
CA ASN A 167 -11.84 6.58 16.96
C ASN A 167 -10.56 7.43 16.96
N ALA A 168 -10.67 8.73 17.27
CA ALA A 168 -9.53 9.62 17.33
C ALA A 168 -8.52 9.22 18.43
N GLU A 169 -9.00 8.83 19.62
CA GLU A 169 -8.16 8.32 20.70
C GLU A 169 -7.47 7.01 20.30
N ARG A 170 -8.23 6.08 19.69
CA ARG A 170 -7.69 4.81 19.18
C ARG A 170 -6.58 5.04 18.15
N LEU A 171 -6.81 5.91 17.17
CA LEU A 171 -5.83 6.22 16.13
C LEU A 171 -4.62 6.97 16.68
N SER A 172 -4.80 7.81 17.70
CA SER A 172 -3.69 8.46 18.39
C SER A 172 -2.78 7.43 19.08
N LEU A 173 -3.36 6.44 19.76
CA LEU A 173 -2.60 5.35 20.37
C LEU A 173 -1.88 4.50 19.31
N ALA A 174 -2.53 4.18 18.19
CA ALA A 174 -1.90 3.50 17.07
C ALA A 174 -0.69 4.29 16.55
N TYR A 175 -0.85 5.60 16.39
CA TYR A 175 0.18 6.49 15.92
C TYR A 175 1.40 6.51 16.86
N PHE A 176 1.17 6.63 18.17
CA PHE A 176 2.25 6.61 19.16
C PHE A 176 3.00 5.26 19.17
N ALA A 177 2.26 4.15 19.17
CA ALA A 177 2.84 2.81 19.13
C ALA A 177 3.65 2.58 17.84
N ALA A 178 3.09 2.94 16.67
CA ALA A 178 3.78 2.85 15.38
C ALA A 178 5.05 3.69 15.33
N THR A 179 5.00 4.92 15.82
CA THR A 179 6.19 5.78 15.89
C THR A 179 7.26 5.16 16.78
N ARG A 180 6.86 4.60 17.92
CA ARG A 180 7.80 3.96 18.84
C ARG A 180 8.45 2.72 18.20
N PHE A 181 7.65 1.86 17.57
CA PHE A 181 8.17 0.68 16.88
C PHE A 181 9.08 1.05 15.71
N ALA A 182 8.72 2.08 14.94
CA ALA A 182 9.58 2.62 13.88
C ALA A 182 10.93 3.10 14.42
N GLN A 183 10.94 3.83 15.54
CA GLN A 183 12.17 4.26 16.20
C GLN A 183 13.02 3.08 16.67
N ASP A 184 12.41 2.13 17.38
CA ASP A 184 13.12 0.98 17.95
C ASP A 184 13.72 0.09 16.83
N LEU A 185 13.00 -0.10 15.73
CA LEU A 185 13.50 -0.81 14.56
C LEU A 185 14.71 -0.10 13.93
N LEU A 186 14.62 1.20 13.67
CA LEU A 186 15.73 1.95 13.05
C LEU A 186 16.95 2.08 13.98
N ILE A 187 16.76 2.12 15.30
CA ILE A 187 17.85 2.06 16.28
C ILE A 187 18.54 0.70 16.21
N LYS A 188 17.77 -0.40 16.12
CA LYS A 188 18.31 -1.76 15.99
C LYS A 188 19.13 -1.93 14.70
N GLU A 189 18.73 -1.27 13.61
CA GLU A 189 19.48 -1.21 12.35
C GLU A 189 20.72 -0.27 12.41
N GLY A 190 21.01 0.33 13.57
CA GLY A 190 22.23 1.10 13.81
C GLY A 190 22.15 2.58 13.46
N HIS A 191 20.95 3.13 13.20
CA HIS A 191 20.82 4.54 12.89
C HIS A 191 20.85 5.46 14.12
N PRO A 192 21.48 6.65 14.04
CA PRO A 192 21.51 7.59 15.15
C PRO A 192 20.11 8.17 15.50
N PRO A 193 19.72 8.26 16.79
CA PRO A 193 18.39 8.75 17.21
C PRO A 193 18.00 10.12 16.66
N ALA A 194 18.96 11.05 16.54
CA ALA A 194 18.69 12.38 15.98
C ALA A 194 18.29 12.33 14.50
N ARG A 195 18.92 11.45 13.71
CA ARG A 195 18.60 11.25 12.29
C ARG A 195 17.24 10.57 12.13
N ILE A 196 16.95 9.58 12.97
CA ILE A 196 15.64 8.90 13.01
C ILE A 196 14.51 9.90 13.25
N ARG A 197 14.61 10.75 14.29
CA ARG A 197 13.60 11.77 14.58
C ARG A 197 13.35 12.69 13.39
N ARG A 198 14.42 13.23 12.79
CA ARG A 198 14.31 14.10 11.60
C ARG A 198 13.65 13.38 10.42
N PHE A 199 14.02 12.13 10.18
CA PHE A 199 13.44 11.32 9.12
C PHE A 199 11.94 11.09 9.33
N LEU A 200 11.54 10.61 10.52
CA LEU A 200 10.13 10.31 10.83
C LEU A 200 9.23 11.56 10.83
N ARG A 201 9.74 12.75 11.20
CA ARG A 201 8.99 14.03 11.08
C ARG A 201 8.49 14.32 9.67
N GLY A 202 9.15 13.80 8.64
CA GLY A 202 8.75 14.01 7.26
C GLY A 202 7.63 13.11 6.78
N ASN A 203 7.04 12.28 7.65
CA ASN A 203 6.03 11.28 7.28
C ASN A 203 6.49 10.38 6.11
N PRO A 204 7.67 9.72 6.24
CA PRO A 204 8.22 8.87 5.20
C PRO A 204 7.32 7.68 4.88
N LEU A 205 7.56 7.03 3.74
CA LEU A 205 6.87 5.80 3.36
C LEU A 205 6.98 4.73 4.45
N PHE A 206 8.16 4.60 5.06
CA PHE A 206 8.41 3.70 6.18
C PHE A 206 7.48 3.98 7.37
N LEU A 207 7.29 5.24 7.76
CA LEU A 207 6.38 5.56 8.88
C LEU A 207 4.92 5.25 8.50
N ARG A 208 4.51 5.57 7.27
CA ARG A 208 3.17 5.25 6.77
C ARG A 208 2.90 3.74 6.78
N TYR A 209 3.91 2.95 6.40
CA TYR A 209 3.87 1.50 6.48
C TYR A 209 3.72 1.00 7.92
N GLN A 210 4.52 1.53 8.86
CA GLN A 210 4.41 1.18 10.28
C GLN A 210 3.05 1.58 10.87
N LEU A 211 2.51 2.75 10.50
CA LEU A 211 1.19 3.21 10.92
C LEU A 211 0.08 2.25 10.46
N ALA A 212 0.08 1.88 9.18
CA ALA A 212 -0.89 0.93 8.63
C ALA A 212 -0.79 -0.44 9.32
N LEU A 213 0.43 -0.96 9.48
CA LEU A 213 0.69 -2.25 10.11
C LEU A 213 0.23 -2.28 11.58
N VAL A 214 0.61 -1.28 12.37
CA VAL A 214 0.23 -1.21 13.79
C VAL A 214 -1.26 -0.95 13.97
N ARG A 215 -1.86 -0.10 13.15
CA ARG A 215 -3.31 0.12 13.16
C ARG A 215 -4.06 -1.17 12.90
N HIS A 216 -3.65 -1.95 11.90
CA HIS A 216 -4.29 -3.23 11.58
C HIS A 216 -4.07 -4.28 12.67
N ALA A 217 -2.84 -4.40 13.19
CA ALA A 217 -2.51 -5.29 14.30
C ALA A 217 -3.28 -4.94 15.59
N MET A 218 -3.50 -3.66 15.86
CA MET A 218 -4.30 -3.20 17.00
C MET A 218 -5.76 -3.61 16.89
N GLU A 219 -6.36 -3.61 15.69
CA GLU A 219 -7.73 -4.12 15.51
C GLU A 219 -7.83 -5.60 15.90
N TRP A 220 -6.85 -6.41 15.49
CA TRP A 220 -6.79 -7.82 15.88
C TRP A 220 -6.56 -7.98 17.39
N ALA A 221 -5.69 -7.15 17.99
CA ALA A 221 -5.47 -7.15 19.43
C ALA A 221 -6.75 -6.85 20.22
N ILE A 222 -7.55 -5.89 19.75
CA ILE A 222 -8.85 -5.54 20.34
C ILE A 222 -9.85 -6.70 20.22
N LYS A 223 -9.88 -7.40 19.07
CA LYS A 223 -10.77 -8.53 18.80
C LYS A 223 -10.41 -9.82 19.57
N GLY A 224 -9.28 -9.84 20.28
CA GLY A 224 -8.83 -10.99 21.08
C GLY A 224 -7.60 -11.69 20.50
N GLY A 225 -7.28 -11.45 19.24
CA GLY A 225 -6.15 -12.05 18.54
C GLY A 225 -6.50 -12.40 17.10
N ILE A 226 -5.58 -13.11 16.45
CA ILE A 226 -5.59 -13.41 15.01
C ILE A 226 -5.62 -14.94 14.76
N GLU A 227 -5.84 -15.74 15.80
CA GLU A 227 -5.69 -17.19 15.77
C GLU A 227 -6.67 -17.87 14.80
N SER A 228 -7.78 -17.22 14.47
CA SER A 228 -8.77 -17.70 13.49
C SER A 228 -8.57 -17.18 12.07
N LEU A 229 -7.55 -16.36 11.79
CA LEU A 229 -7.30 -15.82 10.46
C LEU A 229 -6.60 -16.87 9.61
N THR A 230 -7.09 -17.11 8.39
CA THR A 230 -6.41 -18.01 7.47
C THR A 230 -5.19 -17.33 6.84
N PRO A 231 -4.14 -18.09 6.49
CA PRO A 231 -2.95 -17.54 5.84
C PRO A 231 -3.25 -16.69 4.59
N GLU A 232 -4.22 -17.10 3.77
CA GLU A 232 -4.60 -16.39 2.55
C GLU A 232 -5.25 -15.04 2.86
N LYS A 233 -6.08 -14.98 3.90
CA LYS A 233 -6.70 -13.73 4.35
C LYS A 233 -5.64 -12.77 4.89
N ALA A 234 -4.64 -13.27 5.63
CA ALA A 234 -3.51 -12.46 6.06
C ALA A 234 -2.76 -11.84 4.87
N THR A 235 -2.49 -12.61 3.80
CA THR A 235 -1.88 -12.04 2.58
C THR A 235 -2.74 -10.99 1.92
N ASN A 236 -4.05 -11.21 1.81
CA ASN A 236 -4.96 -10.22 1.24
C ASN A 236 -4.98 -8.94 2.10
N ASP A 237 -5.04 -9.07 3.42
CA ASP A 237 -4.99 -7.94 4.34
C ASP A 237 -3.67 -7.14 4.18
N VAL A 238 -2.53 -7.83 3.99
CA VAL A 238 -1.23 -7.19 3.69
C VAL A 238 -1.26 -6.42 2.38
N ILE A 239 -1.77 -7.03 1.31
CA ILE A 239 -1.94 -6.40 -0.01
C ILE A 239 -2.83 -5.15 0.10
N ASP A 240 -3.94 -5.24 0.84
CA ASP A 240 -4.84 -4.12 1.11
C ASP A 240 -4.12 -2.97 1.84
N GLN A 241 -3.24 -3.28 2.80
CA GLN A 241 -2.40 -2.26 3.44
C GLN A 241 -1.41 -1.62 2.47
N HIS A 242 -0.86 -2.36 1.50
CA HIS A 242 0.05 -1.79 0.50
C HIS A 242 -0.65 -0.72 -0.35
N TYR A 243 -1.90 -0.96 -0.75
CA TYR A 243 -2.73 0.05 -1.43
C TYR A 243 -2.91 1.31 -0.60
N VAL A 244 -3.23 1.15 0.68
CA VAL A 244 -3.44 2.27 1.62
C VAL A 244 -2.16 3.08 1.81
N VAL A 245 -1.04 2.40 2.04
CA VAL A 245 0.27 3.04 2.30
C VAL A 245 0.71 3.86 1.10
N VAL A 246 0.74 3.26 -0.11
CA VAL A 246 1.17 3.96 -1.31
C VAL A 246 0.15 5.00 -1.75
N GLY A 247 -1.15 4.68 -1.64
CA GLY A 247 -2.27 5.59 -1.94
C GLY A 247 -2.24 6.89 -1.14
N SER A 248 -1.71 6.84 0.10
CA SER A 248 -1.60 8.01 0.99
C SER A 248 -0.67 9.13 0.50
N PHE A 249 0.14 8.91 -0.54
CA PHE A 249 0.97 9.94 -1.18
C PHE A 249 0.23 10.75 -2.26
N PHE A 250 -0.96 10.30 -2.64
CA PHE A 250 -1.77 10.89 -3.69
C PHE A 250 -3.02 11.55 -3.10
N ASP A 251 -3.76 12.30 -3.93
CA ASP A 251 -4.95 13.04 -3.50
C ASP A 251 -6.08 12.11 -3.04
N GLY A 252 -6.07 10.85 -3.48
CA GLY A 252 -6.96 9.81 -2.97
C GLY A 252 -6.63 8.42 -3.49
N LEU A 253 -7.20 7.41 -2.85
CA LEU A 253 -7.19 6.01 -3.27
C LEU A 253 -8.59 5.61 -3.74
N PHE A 254 -8.71 5.19 -4.99
CA PHE A 254 -9.94 4.62 -5.52
C PHE A 254 -9.97 3.11 -5.32
N SER A 255 -10.83 2.67 -4.40
CA SER A 255 -11.11 1.26 -4.10
C SER A 255 -12.61 1.07 -3.88
N TYR A 256 -13.14 -0.08 -4.26
CA TYR A 256 -14.50 -0.50 -3.90
C TYR A 256 -14.57 -1.27 -2.58
N ASP A 257 -13.43 -1.61 -1.99
CA ASP A 257 -13.38 -2.24 -0.68
C ASP A 257 -13.57 -1.18 0.41
N GLU A 258 -14.59 -1.37 1.25
CA GLU A 258 -14.89 -0.46 2.36
C GLU A 258 -13.79 -0.43 3.42
N ARG A 259 -13.14 -1.57 3.67
CA ARG A 259 -12.05 -1.67 4.65
C ARG A 259 -10.82 -0.92 4.16
N VAL A 260 -10.48 -1.04 2.88
CA VAL A 260 -9.37 -0.27 2.26
C VAL A 260 -9.65 1.22 2.35
N ARG A 261 -10.87 1.67 2.00
CA ARG A 261 -11.23 3.10 2.10
C ARG A 261 -11.19 3.62 3.53
N LEU A 262 -11.69 2.85 4.50
CA LEU A 262 -11.62 3.22 5.91
C LEU A 262 -10.17 3.32 6.37
N ALA A 263 -9.33 2.33 6.04
CA ALA A 263 -7.91 2.34 6.40
C ALA A 263 -7.14 3.52 5.76
N ASP A 264 -7.44 3.91 4.52
CA ASP A 264 -6.88 5.13 3.90
C ASP A 264 -7.27 6.41 4.65
N GLN A 265 -8.54 6.55 5.02
CA GLN A 265 -9.01 7.69 5.82
C GLN A 265 -8.32 7.76 7.18
N GLU A 266 -8.21 6.62 7.86
CA GLU A 266 -7.58 6.53 9.18
C GLU A 266 -6.07 6.77 9.12
N LEU A 267 -5.38 6.28 8.08
CA LEU A 267 -3.97 6.58 7.86
C LEU A 267 -3.75 8.08 7.61
N ARG A 268 -4.58 8.71 6.77
CA ARG A 268 -4.50 10.16 6.53
C ARG A 268 -4.79 10.97 7.79
N PHE A 269 -5.75 10.53 8.61
CA PHE A 269 -6.02 11.14 9.91
C PHE A 269 -4.79 11.04 10.83
N MET A 270 -4.22 9.84 10.97
CA MET A 270 -3.01 9.59 11.74
C MET A 270 -1.85 10.50 11.30
N LEU A 271 -1.64 10.67 9.99
CA LEU A 271 -0.61 11.54 9.43
C LEU A 271 -0.84 13.04 9.68
N SER A 272 -2.08 13.43 9.99
CA SER A 272 -2.44 14.81 10.36
C SER A 272 -2.20 15.13 11.84
N LEU A 273 -1.99 14.11 12.68
CA LEU A 273 -1.71 14.29 14.10
C LEU A 273 -0.36 14.97 14.29
N LYS A 274 -0.31 15.97 15.18
CA LYS A 274 0.95 16.56 15.63
C LYS A 274 1.53 15.68 16.71
N ASN A 275 2.65 15.02 16.44
CA ASN A 275 3.33 14.20 17.43
C ASN A 275 4.52 14.93 18.07
N PRO A 276 4.51 15.18 19.39
CA PRO A 276 5.65 15.77 20.09
C PRO A 276 6.86 14.83 20.20
N MET A 277 6.71 13.52 19.94
CA MET A 277 7.77 12.50 20.06
C MET A 277 8.68 12.39 18.83
N ILE A 278 8.32 13.01 17.70
CA ILE A 278 9.18 13.10 16.52
C ILE A 278 9.71 14.50 16.36
#